data_AF-A0A7Y5WP26-F1
#
_entry.id   AF-A0A7Y5WP26-F1
#
_cell.length_a   1.000
_cell.length_b   1.000
_cell.length_c   1.000
_cell.angle_alpha   90.00
_cell.angle_beta   90.00
_cell.angle_gamma   90.00
#
_symmetry.space_group_name_H-M   'P 1'
#
loop_
_entity.id
_entity.type
_entity.pdbx_description
1 polymer ?
#
loop_
_entity_poly.entity_id
_entity_poly.type
_entity_poly.pdbx_seq_one_letter_code
_entity_poly.pdbx_strand_id
1 'polypeptide(L)'
;MRHALRLVTLGAAVAALSCGEVPTLENGIAYYTPVQLPLPAVAAGDTLRDSLGRVAPLRVRAFTRDSQEISGLTVTFLPTNLPADVTIDANGILVARDTLRSVPLVGRIGGRLQTSVATLQIVPEPTAISRADNTAADSTYPLPAIRKLPVTVTGTYHGATRAVNGIIVRYRIDSLRPATVAPGSAILIVDQGGPQRPDSTSAVDTTKTAGNATRTVVVSAGSAVDTVFISASARHLRDGTPLAGSPAQFVLVIRR
;
A
#
# COMPACT_ATOMS: atom_id res chain seq x y z
N MET A 1 56.12 -53.77 4.92
CA MET A 1 55.61 -52.85 5.97
C MET A 1 54.80 -51.74 5.31
N ARG A 2 53.52 -51.66 5.67
CA ARG A 2 52.64 -50.48 5.65
C ARG A 2 52.04 -50.03 4.30
N HIS A 3 50.99 -50.77 3.92
CA HIS A 3 49.80 -50.21 3.28
C HIS A 3 49.19 -49.13 4.19
N ALA A 4 49.25 -47.85 3.79
CA ALA A 4 48.40 -46.79 4.33
C ALA A 4 48.63 -45.49 3.56
N LEU A 5 47.92 -45.28 2.44
CA LEU A 5 47.37 -43.98 2.00
C LEU A 5 46.69 -44.14 0.63
N ARG A 6 45.57 -44.86 0.59
CA ARG A 6 44.63 -44.84 -0.54
C ARG A 6 43.23 -44.62 0.00
N LEU A 7 42.96 -43.41 0.43
CA LEU A 7 41.64 -42.92 0.85
C LEU A 7 41.83 -41.44 1.19
N VAL A 8 41.62 -40.49 0.27
CA VAL A 8 41.06 -39.10 0.47
C VAL A 8 40.97 -38.38 -0.89
N THR A 9 40.53 -39.01 -1.99
CA THR A 9 40.33 -38.29 -3.27
C THR A 9 39.09 -38.76 -4.01
N LEU A 10 38.01 -39.05 -3.28
CA LEU A 10 36.71 -39.39 -3.87
C LEU A 10 35.53 -38.74 -3.12
N GLY A 11 35.74 -37.57 -2.50
CA GLY A 11 34.72 -36.86 -1.72
C GLY A 11 34.47 -35.39 -2.09
N ALA A 12 35.35 -34.77 -2.89
CA ALA A 12 35.27 -33.33 -3.17
C ALA A 12 34.61 -32.97 -4.52
N ALA A 13 34.35 -33.95 -5.40
CA ALA A 13 33.77 -33.68 -6.72
C ALA A 13 32.22 -33.66 -6.75
N VAL A 14 31.54 -34.09 -5.68
CA VAL A 14 30.07 -34.21 -5.66
C VAL A 14 29.39 -32.97 -5.04
N ALA A 15 30.11 -32.15 -4.28
CA ALA A 15 29.54 -30.95 -3.66
C ALA A 15 29.26 -29.80 -4.66
N ALA A 16 29.99 -29.73 -5.78
CA ALA A 16 29.88 -28.65 -6.76
C ALA A 16 28.69 -28.75 -7.72
N LEU A 17 28.00 -29.89 -7.79
CA LEU A 17 26.82 -30.11 -8.65
C LEU A 17 25.50 -30.10 -7.85
N SER A 18 25.56 -29.86 -6.54
CA SER A 18 24.38 -29.88 -5.66
C SER A 18 23.63 -28.55 -5.58
N CYS A 19 24.09 -27.50 -6.27
CA CYS A 19 23.21 -26.40 -6.68
C CYS A 19 22.33 -26.87 -7.83
N GLY A 20 21.49 -27.87 -7.54
CA GLY A 20 20.50 -28.42 -8.46
C GLY A 20 19.60 -27.31 -8.96
N GLU A 21 19.26 -27.38 -10.24
CA GLU A 21 18.30 -26.50 -10.88
C GLU A 21 17.08 -26.29 -9.99
N VAL A 22 16.83 -25.06 -9.57
CA VAL A 22 15.57 -24.69 -8.90
C VAL A 22 14.46 -25.09 -9.87
N PRO A 23 13.60 -26.07 -9.56
CA PRO A 23 12.62 -26.56 -10.51
C PRO A 23 11.78 -25.38 -10.97
N THR A 24 11.89 -25.02 -12.25
CA THR A 24 10.99 -24.04 -12.85
C THR A 24 9.62 -24.69 -12.91
N LEU A 25 8.61 -23.93 -12.53
CA LEU A 25 7.22 -24.35 -12.67
C LEU A 25 6.89 -24.44 -14.17
N GLU A 26 5.70 -24.99 -14.45
CA GLU A 26 5.17 -25.09 -15.81
C GLU A 26 5.38 -23.77 -16.59
N ASN A 27 5.77 -23.88 -17.87
CA ASN A 27 6.08 -22.75 -18.75
C ASN A 27 7.29 -21.88 -18.35
N GLY A 28 8.24 -22.41 -17.58
CA GLY A 28 9.48 -21.70 -17.26
C GLY A 28 9.32 -20.61 -16.20
N ILE A 29 8.19 -20.62 -15.47
CA ILE A 29 7.91 -19.68 -14.38
C ILE A 29 8.79 -20.05 -13.19
N ALA A 30 9.67 -19.14 -12.76
CA ALA A 30 10.45 -19.30 -11.53
C ALA A 30 9.70 -18.71 -10.32
N TYR A 31 9.08 -17.54 -10.51
CA TYR A 31 8.28 -16.88 -9.47
C TYR A 31 7.23 -15.95 -10.09
N TYR A 32 6.24 -15.57 -9.30
CA TYR A 32 5.14 -14.70 -9.72
C TYR A 32 4.68 -13.79 -8.58
N THR A 33 4.01 -12.68 -8.92
CA THR A 33 3.48 -11.74 -7.93
C THR A 33 2.16 -12.25 -7.34
N PRO A 34 1.77 -11.80 -6.15
CA PRO A 34 0.37 -11.82 -5.73
C PRO A 34 -0.53 -11.08 -6.74
N VAL A 35 -1.85 -11.22 -6.60
CA VAL A 35 -2.80 -10.38 -7.34
C VAL A 35 -2.51 -8.91 -7.02
N GLN A 36 -2.21 -8.14 -8.05
CA GLN A 36 -1.97 -6.71 -7.96
C GLN A 36 -3.29 -6.00 -8.17
N LEU A 37 -3.79 -5.37 -7.10
CA LEU A 37 -4.95 -4.50 -7.15
C LEU A 37 -4.50 -3.08 -7.53
N PRO A 38 -5.07 -2.44 -8.56
CA PRO A 38 -4.81 -1.03 -8.87
C PRO A 38 -5.09 -0.09 -7.69
N LEU A 39 -6.13 -0.39 -6.92
CA LEU A 39 -6.48 0.24 -5.65
C LEU A 39 -6.97 -0.83 -4.66
N PRO A 40 -6.77 -0.64 -3.34
CA PRO A 40 -7.22 -1.61 -2.34
C PRO A 40 -8.74 -1.66 -2.14
N ALA A 41 -9.48 -0.70 -2.69
CA ALA A 41 -10.93 -0.63 -2.62
C ALA A 41 -11.57 -0.22 -3.95
N VAL A 42 -12.83 -0.60 -4.11
CA VAL A 42 -13.73 -0.21 -5.20
C VAL A 42 -15.05 0.29 -4.60
N ALA A 43 -15.67 1.30 -5.21
CA ALA A 43 -16.97 1.76 -4.78
C ALA A 43 -18.05 0.71 -5.08
N ALA A 44 -19.05 0.60 -4.20
CA ALA A 44 -20.19 -0.27 -4.41
C ALA A 44 -20.87 0.03 -5.76
N GLY A 45 -21.11 -1.01 -6.56
CA GLY A 45 -21.70 -0.88 -7.89
C GLY A 45 -20.81 -0.25 -8.97
N ASP A 46 -19.49 -0.13 -8.75
CA ASP A 46 -18.53 0.43 -9.72
C ASP A 46 -17.45 -0.59 -10.13
N THR A 47 -16.64 -0.18 -11.09
CA THR A 47 -15.47 -0.91 -11.61
C THR A 47 -14.21 -0.48 -10.89
N LEU A 48 -13.27 -1.42 -10.70
CA LEU A 48 -11.96 -1.12 -10.13
C LEU A 48 -11.15 -0.20 -11.06
N ARG A 49 -10.58 0.85 -10.48
CA ARG A 49 -9.86 1.92 -11.18
C ARG A 49 -8.48 2.13 -10.58
N ASP A 50 -7.64 2.81 -11.31
CA ASP A 50 -6.38 3.33 -10.81
C ASP A 50 -6.58 4.65 -10.03
N SER A 51 -5.50 5.18 -9.46
CA SER A 51 -5.51 6.44 -8.72
C SER A 51 -5.86 7.70 -9.55
N LEU A 52 -6.01 7.57 -10.88
CA LEU A 52 -6.44 8.64 -11.79
C LEU A 52 -7.92 8.46 -12.23
N GLY A 53 -8.65 7.50 -11.65
CA GLY A 53 -10.04 7.22 -11.98
C GLY A 53 -10.21 6.43 -13.29
N ARG A 54 -9.14 5.89 -13.87
CA ARG A 54 -9.23 5.09 -15.11
C ARG A 54 -9.47 3.64 -14.75
N VAL A 55 -10.37 2.99 -15.48
CA VAL A 55 -10.63 1.54 -15.32
C VAL A 55 -9.32 0.78 -15.50
N ALA A 56 -8.97 -0.06 -14.53
CA ALA A 56 -7.69 -0.74 -14.48
C ALA A 56 -7.88 -2.23 -14.16
N PRO A 57 -7.26 -3.13 -14.94
CA PRO A 57 -7.40 -4.57 -14.71
C PRO A 57 -6.61 -5.02 -13.49
N LEU A 58 -7.06 -6.13 -12.91
CA LEU A 58 -6.24 -6.97 -12.03
C LEU A 58 -5.03 -7.50 -12.80
N ARG A 59 -3.88 -7.62 -12.11
CA ARG A 59 -2.65 -8.13 -12.74
C ARG A 59 -1.96 -9.17 -11.87
N VAL A 60 -1.30 -10.11 -12.53
CA VAL A 60 -0.28 -10.99 -11.96
C VAL A 60 0.87 -11.01 -12.95
N ARG A 61 2.10 -10.83 -12.46
CA ARG A 61 3.30 -10.90 -13.28
C ARG A 61 4.06 -12.16 -12.92
N ALA A 62 4.60 -12.86 -13.91
CA ALA A 62 5.43 -14.04 -13.74
C ALA A 62 6.80 -13.79 -14.34
N PHE A 63 7.83 -14.41 -13.78
CA PHE A 63 9.22 -14.18 -14.16
C PHE A 63 9.98 -15.49 -14.33
N THR A 64 10.94 -15.48 -15.24
CA THR A 64 11.90 -16.58 -15.44
C THR A 64 12.97 -16.56 -14.34
N ARG A 65 13.85 -17.57 -14.33
CA ARG A 65 14.99 -17.64 -13.41
C ARG A 65 15.94 -16.45 -13.58
N ASP A 66 16.04 -15.91 -14.80
CA ASP A 66 16.86 -14.74 -15.13
C ASP A 66 16.16 -13.41 -14.84
N SER A 67 15.04 -13.44 -14.09
CA SER A 67 14.23 -12.27 -13.73
C SER A 67 13.64 -11.52 -14.93
N GLN A 68 13.49 -12.20 -16.07
CA GLN A 68 12.76 -11.67 -17.21
C GLN A 68 11.27 -11.90 -17.02
N GLU A 69 10.45 -10.88 -17.26
CA GLU A 69 9.00 -11.01 -17.22
C GLU A 69 8.50 -11.87 -18.38
N ILE A 70 7.62 -12.81 -18.08
CA ILE A 70 6.98 -13.68 -19.06
C ILE A 70 5.79 -12.94 -19.65
N SER A 71 5.83 -12.65 -20.94
CA SER A 71 4.74 -12.02 -21.68
C SER A 71 3.65 -13.04 -22.07
N GLY A 72 2.43 -12.56 -22.35
CA GLY A 72 1.33 -13.42 -22.80
C GLY A 72 0.78 -14.36 -21.73
N LEU A 73 1.06 -14.10 -20.45
CA LEU A 73 0.57 -14.91 -19.34
C LEU A 73 -0.97 -14.89 -19.30
N THR A 74 -1.59 -16.07 -19.41
CA THR A 74 -3.04 -16.20 -19.21
C THR A 74 -3.34 -16.39 -17.74
N VAL A 75 -4.04 -15.42 -17.14
CA VAL A 75 -4.42 -15.42 -15.72
C VAL A 75 -5.93 -15.36 -15.61
N THR A 76 -6.51 -16.29 -14.85
CA THR A 76 -7.92 -16.26 -14.48
C THR A 76 -8.06 -15.78 -13.05
N PHE A 77 -8.81 -14.70 -12.83
CA PHE A 77 -9.07 -14.18 -11.50
C PHE A 77 -10.38 -14.74 -10.95
N LEU A 78 -10.36 -15.18 -9.70
CA LEU A 78 -11.50 -15.82 -9.07
C LEU A 78 -11.74 -15.25 -7.66
N PRO A 79 -12.97 -14.83 -7.34
CA PRO A 79 -13.38 -14.64 -5.96
C PRO A 79 -13.49 -16.00 -5.26
N THR A 80 -13.00 -16.10 -4.03
CA THR A 80 -13.04 -17.37 -3.28
C THR A 80 -14.28 -17.50 -2.40
N ASN A 81 -15.08 -16.43 -2.25
CA ASN A 81 -16.38 -16.45 -1.57
C ASN A 81 -17.54 -16.57 -2.57
N LEU A 82 -18.53 -17.40 -2.23
CA LEU A 82 -19.77 -17.56 -2.98
C LEU A 82 -20.99 -17.24 -2.08
N PRO A 83 -22.02 -16.53 -2.59
CA PRO A 83 -22.08 -15.89 -3.91
C PRO A 83 -21.05 -14.76 -4.05
N ALA A 84 -20.53 -14.58 -5.27
CA ALA A 84 -19.52 -13.57 -5.54
C ALA A 84 -20.12 -12.16 -5.59
N ASP A 85 -19.56 -11.24 -4.80
CA ASP A 85 -19.89 -9.82 -4.80
C ASP A 85 -19.19 -9.04 -5.93
N VAL A 86 -18.48 -9.74 -6.82
CA VAL A 86 -17.79 -9.15 -7.97
C VAL A 86 -17.97 -10.02 -9.20
N THR A 87 -17.90 -9.39 -10.37
CA THR A 87 -17.72 -10.07 -11.66
C THR A 87 -16.40 -9.62 -12.27
N ILE A 88 -15.66 -10.56 -12.83
CA ILE A 88 -14.36 -10.28 -13.46
C ILE A 88 -14.40 -10.82 -14.88
N ASP A 89 -14.10 -9.98 -15.86
CA ASP A 89 -14.04 -10.39 -17.27
C ASP A 89 -12.70 -11.06 -17.63
N ALA A 90 -12.58 -11.51 -18.88
CA ALA A 90 -11.37 -12.15 -19.40
C ALA A 90 -10.15 -11.22 -19.48
N ASN A 91 -10.36 -9.90 -19.44
CA ASN A 91 -9.30 -8.89 -19.43
C ASN A 91 -8.87 -8.52 -18.00
N GLY A 92 -9.47 -9.14 -16.98
CA GLY A 92 -9.21 -8.82 -15.57
C GLY A 92 -9.92 -7.55 -15.09
N ILE A 93 -10.90 -7.03 -15.82
CA ILE A 93 -11.72 -5.90 -15.38
C ILE A 93 -12.72 -6.39 -14.36
N LEU A 94 -12.65 -5.82 -13.16
CA LEU A 94 -13.51 -6.16 -12.02
C LEU A 94 -14.63 -5.14 -11.87
N VAL A 95 -15.87 -5.62 -11.81
CA VAL A 95 -17.06 -4.85 -11.46
C VAL A 95 -17.61 -5.36 -10.13
N ALA A 96 -17.79 -4.47 -9.16
CA ALA A 96 -18.38 -4.79 -7.87
C ALA A 96 -19.90 -4.72 -7.94
N ARG A 97 -20.56 -5.60 -7.17
CA ARG A 97 -21.97 -5.46 -6.86
C ARG A 97 -22.19 -4.26 -5.94
N ASP A 98 -23.44 -3.85 -5.85
CA ASP A 98 -23.88 -2.80 -4.94
C ASP A 98 -23.98 -3.32 -3.49
N THR A 99 -22.85 -3.74 -2.91
CA THR A 99 -22.75 -4.30 -1.55
C THR A 99 -21.54 -3.71 -0.81
N LEU A 100 -21.51 -3.81 0.52
CA LEU A 100 -20.38 -3.38 1.35
C LEU A 100 -19.70 -4.58 2.00
N ARG A 101 -18.71 -5.17 1.33
CA ARG A 101 -18.06 -6.42 1.75
C ARG A 101 -16.59 -6.47 1.36
N SER A 102 -15.83 -7.30 2.06
CA SER A 102 -14.48 -7.69 1.64
C SER A 102 -14.55 -8.92 0.73
N VAL A 103 -13.81 -8.88 -0.38
CA VAL A 103 -13.80 -9.94 -1.38
C VAL A 103 -12.38 -10.52 -1.47
N PRO A 104 -12.18 -11.77 -1.02
CA PRO A 104 -10.93 -12.49 -1.25
C PRO A 104 -10.81 -12.92 -2.71
N LEU A 105 -9.69 -12.60 -3.34
CA LEU A 105 -9.37 -12.84 -4.75
C LEU A 105 -8.10 -13.67 -4.87
N VAL A 106 -8.08 -14.59 -5.83
CA VAL A 106 -6.86 -15.30 -6.26
C VAL A 106 -6.69 -15.18 -7.77
N GLY A 107 -5.45 -15.18 -8.23
CA GLY A 107 -5.10 -15.36 -9.63
C GLY A 107 -4.67 -16.81 -9.87
N ARG A 108 -5.26 -17.47 -10.87
CA ARG A 108 -4.80 -18.76 -11.36
C ARG A 108 -4.00 -18.56 -12.63
N ILE A 109 -2.77 -19.05 -12.65
CA ILE A 109 -1.86 -18.96 -13.77
C ILE A 109 -1.80 -20.35 -14.43
N GLY A 110 -2.26 -20.47 -15.66
CA GLY A 110 -2.46 -21.77 -16.31
C GLY A 110 -3.39 -22.68 -15.50
N GLY A 111 -3.12 -24.00 -15.49
CA GLY A 111 -3.98 -24.98 -14.82
C GLY A 111 -3.64 -25.25 -13.35
N ARG A 112 -2.41 -24.95 -12.90
CA ARG A 112 -1.84 -25.50 -11.65
C ARG A 112 -1.37 -24.47 -10.63
N LEU A 113 -1.05 -23.25 -11.05
CA LEU A 113 -0.52 -22.24 -10.15
C LEU A 113 -1.62 -21.31 -9.64
N GLN A 114 -1.53 -20.94 -8.37
CA GLN A 114 -2.46 -20.02 -7.73
C GLN A 114 -1.69 -19.05 -6.85
N THR A 115 -2.05 -17.77 -6.92
CA THR A 115 -1.48 -16.75 -6.04
C THR A 115 -1.94 -16.91 -4.60
N SER A 116 -1.25 -16.22 -3.69
CA SER A 116 -1.83 -15.90 -2.39
C SER A 116 -3.11 -15.07 -2.55
N VAL A 117 -3.97 -15.12 -1.53
CA VAL A 117 -5.22 -14.38 -1.50
C VAL A 117 -4.92 -12.88 -1.36
N ALA A 118 -5.44 -12.08 -2.28
CA ALA A 118 -5.56 -10.63 -2.12
C ALA A 118 -6.97 -10.30 -1.63
N THR A 119 -7.12 -9.25 -0.82
CA THR A 119 -8.45 -8.82 -0.33
C THR A 119 -8.79 -7.47 -0.95
N LEU A 120 -9.88 -7.42 -1.73
CA LEU A 120 -10.48 -6.20 -2.23
C LEU A 120 -11.59 -5.74 -1.28
N GLN A 121 -11.69 -4.44 -1.01
CA GLN A 121 -12.80 -3.87 -0.25
C GLN A 121 -13.84 -3.26 -1.20
N ILE A 122 -15.10 -3.67 -1.09
CA ILE A 122 -16.21 -2.95 -1.69
C ILE A 122 -16.76 -2.00 -0.63
N VAL A 123 -16.72 -0.71 -0.93
CA VAL A 123 -16.92 0.36 0.07
C VAL A 123 -17.91 1.40 -0.41
N PRO A 124 -18.46 2.25 0.50
CA PRO A 124 -19.21 3.43 0.09
C PRO A 124 -18.37 4.32 -0.83
N GLU A 125 -18.98 5.05 -1.76
CA GLU A 125 -18.24 6.05 -2.53
C GLU A 125 -17.71 7.11 -1.56
N PRO A 126 -16.38 7.30 -1.45
CA PRO A 126 -15.82 8.31 -0.56
C PRO A 126 -16.23 9.68 -1.04
N THR A 127 -16.64 10.55 -0.11
CA THR A 127 -17.13 11.90 -0.43
C THR A 127 -16.36 12.98 0.30
N ALA A 128 -15.80 12.69 1.48
CA ALA A 128 -15.11 13.69 2.29
C ALA A 128 -13.95 13.10 3.09
N ILE A 129 -12.95 13.94 3.33
CA ILE A 129 -11.87 13.73 4.29
C ILE A 129 -11.87 14.88 5.31
N SER A 130 -11.69 14.55 6.57
CA SER A 130 -11.53 15.53 7.65
C SER A 130 -10.43 15.10 8.60
N ARG A 131 -9.89 16.05 9.37
CA ARG A 131 -9.07 15.67 10.52
C ARG A 131 -9.93 14.93 11.54
N ALA A 132 -9.34 13.94 12.19
CA ALA A 132 -9.98 13.22 13.28
C ALA A 132 -9.52 13.74 14.66
N ASP A 133 -8.67 14.76 14.68
CA ASP A 133 -8.30 15.46 15.91
C ASP A 133 -9.14 16.72 16.12
N ASN A 134 -9.54 16.89 17.38
CA ASN A 134 -10.28 18.01 17.92
C ASN A 134 -9.35 19.04 18.61
N THR A 135 -8.03 18.87 18.49
CA THR A 135 -7.08 19.88 18.95
C THR A 135 -7.11 21.08 18.03
N ALA A 136 -7.38 22.25 18.60
CA ALA A 136 -7.20 23.52 17.92
C ALA A 136 -5.78 23.62 17.31
N ALA A 137 -5.64 24.40 16.24
CA ALA A 137 -4.38 24.65 15.53
C ALA A 137 -3.26 25.23 16.43
N ASP A 138 -3.57 25.59 17.68
CA ASP A 138 -2.68 26.27 18.62
C ASP A 138 -2.01 25.35 19.66
N SER A 139 -2.02 24.03 19.46
CA SER A 139 -1.25 23.14 20.33
C SER A 139 0.25 23.33 20.06
N THR A 140 0.97 23.96 20.99
CA THR A 140 2.44 24.05 20.97
C THR A 140 3.08 22.78 21.51
N TYR A 141 4.10 22.27 20.82
CA TYR A 141 4.83 21.06 21.22
C TYR A 141 6.27 21.37 21.64
N PRO A 142 6.75 20.86 22.80
CA PRO A 142 8.15 20.94 23.14
C PRO A 142 8.99 20.06 22.19
N LEU A 143 10.27 20.40 22.05
CA LEU A 143 11.24 19.56 21.35
C LEU A 143 11.78 18.44 22.26
N PRO A 144 12.01 17.22 21.73
CA PRO A 144 11.58 16.74 20.40
C PRO A 144 10.05 16.59 20.33
N ALA A 145 9.47 16.93 19.18
CA ALA A 145 8.02 16.83 18.99
C ALA A 145 7.66 15.56 18.20
N ILE A 146 6.66 14.83 18.70
CA ILE A 146 6.08 13.66 18.03
C ILE A 146 4.58 13.85 18.01
N ARG A 147 3.97 13.90 16.82
CA ARG A 147 2.55 14.16 16.69
C ARG A 147 1.89 13.26 15.66
N LYS A 148 0.78 12.63 16.05
CA LYS A 148 -0.10 11.92 15.13
C LYS A 148 -0.92 12.91 14.30
N LEU A 149 -1.12 12.54 13.05
CA LEU A 149 -1.88 13.28 12.04
C LEU A 149 -3.08 12.42 11.62
N PRO A 150 -4.10 12.28 12.47
CA PRO A 150 -5.21 11.39 12.17
C PRO A 150 -6.21 12.08 11.24
N VAL A 151 -6.65 11.37 10.21
CA VAL A 151 -7.77 11.77 9.35
C VAL A 151 -8.83 10.69 9.34
N THR A 152 -10.05 11.08 9.03
CA THR A 152 -11.16 10.18 8.74
C THR A 152 -11.69 10.46 7.34
N VAL A 153 -11.91 9.39 6.58
CA VAL A 153 -12.58 9.42 5.28
C VAL A 153 -13.97 8.85 5.44
N THR A 154 -14.94 9.62 4.97
CA THR A 154 -16.36 9.24 4.95
C THR A 154 -16.86 9.20 3.51
N GLY A 155 -17.92 8.43 3.32
CA GLY A 155 -18.55 8.20 2.04
C GLY A 155 -20.04 8.00 2.20
N THR A 156 -20.75 7.96 1.08
CA THR A 156 -22.20 7.81 1.07
C THR A 156 -22.59 6.46 0.45
N TYR A 157 -23.51 5.76 1.10
CA TYR A 157 -24.10 4.53 0.59
C TYR A 157 -25.59 4.52 0.90
N HIS A 158 -26.43 4.48 -0.14
CA HIS A 158 -27.88 4.62 -0.06
C HIS A 158 -28.33 5.80 0.83
N GLY A 159 -27.69 6.97 0.67
CA GLY A 159 -28.01 8.18 1.42
C GLY A 159 -27.49 8.24 2.86
N ALA A 160 -26.87 7.17 3.37
CA ALA A 160 -26.26 7.15 4.70
C ALA A 160 -24.75 7.42 4.63
N THR A 161 -24.26 8.33 5.49
CA THR A 161 -22.83 8.56 5.67
C THR A 161 -22.20 7.39 6.44
N ARG A 162 -21.08 6.88 5.93
CA ARG A 162 -20.34 5.75 6.49
C ARG A 162 -18.85 6.00 6.44
N ALA A 163 -18.12 5.35 7.34
CA ALA A 163 -16.66 5.28 7.27
C ALA A 163 -16.22 4.45 6.05
N VAL A 164 -15.13 4.86 5.39
CA VAL A 164 -14.67 4.22 4.15
C VAL A 164 -13.28 3.59 4.36
N ASN A 165 -13.22 2.27 4.27
CA ASN A 165 -11.98 1.49 4.33
C ASN A 165 -11.23 1.54 2.99
N GLY A 166 -9.92 1.29 2.99
CA GLY A 166 -9.16 1.07 1.75
C GLY A 166 -8.95 2.31 0.89
N ILE A 167 -9.06 3.51 1.46
CA ILE A 167 -8.75 4.76 0.76
C ILE A 167 -7.31 5.15 1.02
N ILE A 168 -6.57 5.40 -0.06
CA ILE A 168 -5.18 5.85 0.00
C ILE A 168 -5.15 7.33 0.40
N VAL A 169 -4.56 7.62 1.56
CA VAL A 169 -4.33 8.97 2.07
C VAL A 169 -2.85 9.32 1.93
N ARG A 170 -2.58 10.46 1.28
CA ARG A 170 -1.22 10.95 1.03
C ARG A 170 -0.91 12.12 1.95
N TYR A 171 0.10 11.94 2.80
CA TYR A 171 0.61 12.94 3.72
C TYR A 171 1.86 13.61 3.15
N ARG A 172 2.01 14.91 3.35
CA ARG A 172 3.16 15.67 2.88
C ARG A 172 3.43 16.88 3.78
N ILE A 173 4.71 17.12 4.07
CA ILE A 173 5.17 18.40 4.62
C ILE A 173 5.15 19.43 3.48
N ASP A 174 4.31 20.44 3.62
CA ASP A 174 4.14 21.47 2.60
C ASP A 174 5.17 22.57 2.73
N SER A 175 5.45 23.00 3.96
CA SER A 175 6.42 24.05 4.27
C SER A 175 6.84 24.05 5.74
N LEU A 176 7.92 24.76 6.03
CA LEU A 176 8.51 24.94 7.35
C LEU A 176 8.71 26.44 7.63
N ARG A 177 8.67 26.84 8.91
CA ARG A 177 9.06 28.18 9.35
C ARG A 177 10.00 28.09 10.55
N PRO A 178 11.22 28.66 10.47
CA PRO A 178 11.91 29.07 9.24
C PRO A 178 12.03 27.92 8.22
N ALA A 179 12.19 28.25 6.94
CA ALA A 179 12.23 27.27 5.85
C ALA A 179 13.47 26.36 5.88
N THR A 180 14.48 26.71 6.68
CA THR A 180 15.76 26.01 6.76
C THR A 180 15.80 25.11 7.99
N VAL A 181 16.11 23.85 7.79
CA VAL A 181 16.40 22.88 8.86
C VAL A 181 17.89 22.98 9.20
N ALA A 182 18.21 23.12 10.48
CA ALA A 182 19.61 23.20 10.93
C ALA A 182 20.35 21.87 10.65
N PRO A 183 21.67 21.91 10.34
CA PRO A 183 22.47 20.69 10.19
C PRO A 183 22.33 19.77 11.42
N GLY A 184 22.11 18.48 11.19
CA GLY A 184 21.89 17.51 12.28
C GLY A 184 20.47 17.46 12.83
N SER A 185 19.53 18.22 12.26
CA SER A 185 18.10 18.14 12.57
C SER A 185 17.32 17.36 11.50
N ALA A 186 16.22 16.73 11.90
CA ALA A 186 15.33 15.98 11.02
C ALA A 186 13.86 16.34 11.29
N ILE A 187 13.11 16.49 10.20
CA ILE A 187 11.65 16.63 10.21
C ILE A 187 11.09 15.61 9.22
N LEU A 188 10.41 14.60 9.74
CA LEU A 188 10.02 13.43 8.97
C LEU A 188 8.56 13.06 9.25
N ILE A 189 7.89 12.56 8.23
CA ILE A 189 6.64 11.82 8.37
C ILE A 189 7.00 10.33 8.38
N VAL A 190 6.77 9.66 9.50
CA VAL A 190 7.14 8.27 9.69
C VAL A 190 5.92 7.35 9.67
N ASP A 191 6.15 6.13 9.20
CA ASP A 191 5.24 5.01 9.37
C ASP A 191 5.40 4.42 10.77
N GLN A 192 4.30 3.98 11.39
CA GLN A 192 4.39 3.26 12.65
C GLN A 192 4.88 1.83 12.39
N GLY A 193 6.20 1.63 12.47
CA GLY A 193 6.82 0.30 12.43
C GLY A 193 7.51 -0.10 11.13
N GLY A 194 7.63 0.81 10.15
CA GLY A 194 8.40 0.58 8.92
C GLY A 194 9.86 1.06 9.01
N PRO A 195 10.76 0.59 8.13
CA PRO A 195 12.11 1.13 8.02
C PRO A 195 12.05 2.63 7.72
N GLN A 196 12.64 3.44 8.59
CA GLN A 196 12.60 4.89 8.47
C GLN A 196 13.49 5.35 7.33
N ARG A 197 12.91 6.07 6.37
CA ARG A 197 13.70 6.78 5.34
C ARG A 197 14.16 8.13 5.93
N PRO A 198 15.47 8.46 5.91
CA PRO A 198 16.00 9.67 6.55
C PRO A 198 15.48 10.99 5.98
N ASP A 199 14.72 10.97 4.89
CA ASP A 199 14.26 12.12 4.10
C ASP A 199 12.74 12.05 3.80
N SER A 200 11.97 11.27 4.55
CA SER A 200 10.53 11.08 4.31
C SER A 200 9.71 12.33 4.66
N THR A 201 9.66 13.30 3.74
CA THR A 201 8.76 14.47 3.81
C THR A 201 7.35 14.17 3.30
N SER A 202 7.15 12.96 2.79
CA SER A 202 5.85 12.44 2.36
C SER A 202 5.69 10.99 2.77
N ALA A 203 4.47 10.62 3.13
CA ALA A 203 4.11 9.24 3.45
C ALA A 203 2.71 8.93 2.92
N VAL A 204 2.40 7.65 2.82
CA VAL A 204 1.07 7.17 2.42
C VAL A 204 0.56 6.26 3.53
N ASP A 205 -0.73 6.37 3.84
CA ASP A 205 -1.47 5.40 4.65
C ASP A 205 -2.75 4.99 3.92
N THR A 206 -3.32 3.87 4.33
CA THR A 206 -4.62 3.41 3.81
C THR A 206 -5.62 3.39 4.95
N THR A 207 -6.82 3.94 4.72
CA THR A 207 -7.85 3.94 5.76
C THR A 207 -8.21 2.52 6.18
N LYS A 208 -8.47 2.33 7.48
CA LYS A 208 -8.90 1.05 8.07
C LYS A 208 -10.43 0.96 8.11
N THR A 209 -10.96 -0.10 8.72
CA THR A 209 -12.42 -0.33 8.86
C THR A 209 -13.19 0.85 9.45
N ALA A 210 -12.60 1.62 10.36
CA ALA A 210 -13.21 2.82 10.94
C ALA A 210 -13.04 4.09 10.08
N GLY A 211 -12.58 3.95 8.83
CA GLY A 211 -12.34 5.06 7.90
C GLY A 211 -11.16 5.94 8.28
N ASN A 212 -10.36 5.52 9.26
CA ASN A 212 -9.26 6.29 9.79
C ASN A 212 -7.92 5.92 9.13
N ALA A 213 -7.12 6.94 8.85
CA ALA A 213 -5.72 6.84 8.48
C ALA A 213 -4.92 7.75 9.41
N THR A 214 -3.68 7.39 9.70
CA THR A 214 -2.79 8.23 10.51
C THR A 214 -1.34 8.04 10.13
N ARG A 215 -0.62 9.15 10.10
CA ARG A 215 0.84 9.15 10.12
C ARG A 215 1.36 9.94 11.30
N THR A 216 2.64 9.82 11.60
CA THR A 216 3.28 10.55 12.69
C THR A 216 4.31 11.49 12.10
N VAL A 217 4.26 12.77 12.46
CA VAL A 217 5.38 13.68 12.21
C VAL A 217 6.30 13.69 13.42
N VAL A 218 7.60 13.66 13.14
CA VAL A 218 8.68 13.71 14.13
C VAL A 218 9.54 14.94 13.82
N VAL A 219 9.79 15.75 14.84
CA VAL A 219 10.70 16.90 14.81
C VAL A 219 11.81 16.63 15.83
N SER A 220 13.05 16.55 15.37
CA SER A 220 14.22 16.27 16.21
C SER A 220 14.48 17.36 17.25
N ALA A 221 15.08 17.01 18.39
CA ALA A 221 15.33 17.93 19.50
C ALA A 221 16.19 19.18 19.14
N GLY A 222 17.09 19.07 18.16
CA GLY A 222 17.94 20.17 17.71
C GLY A 222 17.31 21.09 16.64
N SER A 223 16.05 20.87 16.27
CA SER A 223 15.40 21.60 15.18
C SER A 223 15.25 23.08 15.50
N ALA A 224 15.64 23.93 14.55
CA ALA A 224 15.39 25.37 14.60
C ALA A 224 14.03 25.78 14.01
N VAL A 225 13.18 24.82 13.63
CA VAL A 225 11.86 25.06 13.05
C VAL A 225 10.85 25.35 14.15
N ASP A 226 10.14 26.47 14.00
CA ASP A 226 9.08 26.94 14.89
C ASP A 226 7.69 26.48 14.40
N THR A 227 7.51 26.22 13.10
CA THR A 227 6.23 25.73 12.56
C THR A 227 6.40 24.75 11.40
N VAL A 228 5.63 23.67 11.43
CA VAL A 228 5.56 22.67 10.35
C VAL A 228 4.13 22.64 9.80
N PHE A 229 3.99 22.88 8.49
CA PHE A 229 2.71 22.78 7.76
C PHE A 229 2.64 21.46 7.02
N ILE A 230 1.55 20.71 7.21
CA ILE A 230 1.40 19.36 6.68
C ILE A 230 0.01 19.21 6.09
N SER A 231 -0.08 18.57 4.93
CA SER A 231 -1.35 18.21 4.29
C SER A 231 -1.56 16.70 4.30
N ALA A 232 -2.83 16.30 4.36
CA ALA A 232 -3.30 14.96 4.08
C ALA A 232 -4.39 15.01 2.99
N SER A 233 -4.19 14.29 1.90
CA SER A 233 -5.10 14.32 0.75
C SER A 233 -5.58 12.93 0.36
N ALA A 234 -6.81 12.86 -0.16
CA ALA A 234 -7.43 11.65 -0.67
C ALA A 234 -8.28 12.02 -1.90
N ARG A 235 -8.59 11.00 -2.71
CA ARG A 235 -9.31 11.16 -3.98
C ARG A 235 -10.51 10.22 -4.04
N HIS A 236 -11.50 10.61 -4.83
CA HIS A 236 -12.62 9.80 -5.26
C HIS A 236 -12.14 8.53 -5.97
N LEU A 237 -12.87 7.42 -5.79
CA LEU A 237 -12.53 6.16 -6.46
C LEU A 237 -12.94 6.18 -7.94
N ARG A 238 -14.06 6.83 -8.27
CA ARG A 238 -14.65 6.80 -9.60
C ARG A 238 -13.92 7.66 -10.63
N ASP A 239 -13.50 8.86 -10.25
CA ASP A 239 -12.94 9.86 -11.19
C ASP A 239 -11.55 10.38 -10.78
N GLY A 240 -11.03 9.94 -9.63
CA GLY A 240 -9.73 10.38 -9.13
C GLY A 240 -9.69 11.85 -8.72
N THR A 241 -10.81 12.57 -8.64
CA THR A 241 -10.85 13.97 -8.19
C THR A 241 -10.62 14.07 -6.67
N PRO A 242 -10.13 15.20 -6.14
CA PRO A 242 -9.95 15.37 -4.70
C PRO A 242 -11.27 15.26 -3.92
N LEU A 243 -11.25 14.59 -2.76
CA LEU A 243 -12.43 14.55 -1.87
C LEU A 243 -12.74 15.93 -1.28
N ALA A 244 -13.98 16.17 -0.87
CA ALA A 244 -14.32 17.35 -0.08
C ALA A 244 -13.46 17.40 1.21
N GLY A 245 -12.91 18.57 1.53
CA GLY A 245 -11.98 18.73 2.65
C GLY A 245 -10.53 18.31 2.36
N SER A 246 -10.22 17.85 1.15
CA SER A 246 -8.85 17.55 0.72
C SER A 246 -8.17 18.81 0.13
N PRO A 247 -6.97 19.22 0.59
CA PRO A 247 -6.20 18.60 1.67
C PRO A 247 -6.72 18.98 3.06
N ALA A 248 -6.76 18.01 3.97
CA ALA A 248 -6.89 18.26 5.40
C ALA A 248 -5.55 18.78 5.93
N GLN A 249 -5.55 19.95 6.58
CA GLN A 249 -4.33 20.65 6.97
C GLN A 249 -4.02 20.53 8.46
N PHE A 250 -2.76 20.23 8.77
CA PHE A 250 -2.20 20.22 10.12
C PHE A 250 -1.13 21.29 10.24
N VAL A 251 -1.11 21.95 11.40
CA VAL A 251 -0.09 22.92 11.79
C VAL A 251 0.49 22.46 13.12
N LEU A 252 1.80 22.25 13.14
CA LEU A 252 2.54 22.03 14.39
C LEU A 252 3.30 23.28 14.73
N VAL A 253 2.96 23.92 15.85
CA VAL A 253 3.77 24.99 16.42
C VAL A 253 4.75 24.38 17.43
N ILE A 254 6.03 24.66 17.27
CA ILE A 254 7.10 24.12 18.09
C ILE A 254 7.50 25.16 19.12
N ARG A 255 7.60 24.73 20.38
CA ARG A 255 8.09 25.53 21.49
C ARG A 255 9.48 25.02 21.89
N ARG A 256 10.40 25.96 22.05
CA ARG A 256 11.72 25.71 22.62
C ARG A 256 11.67 25.74 24.14
#